data_AF-A0AAW0IXQ9-F1
#
_entry.id   AF-A0AAW0IXQ9-F1
#
_cell.length_a   1.000
_cell.length_b   1.000
_cell.length_c   1.000
_cell.angle_alpha   90.00
_cell.angle_beta   90.00
_cell.angle_gamma   90.00
#
_symmetry.space_group_name_H-M   'P 1'
#
loop_
_entity.id
_entity.type
_entity.pdbx_description
1 polymer ?
#
loop_
_entity_poly.entity_id
_entity_poly.type
_entity_poly.pdbx_seq_one_letter_code
_entity_poly.pdbx_strand_id
1 'polypeptide(L)'
;MGCKENWIHLNILSTEDSWDLFIKTAGTDLDSTEFEAVAREVAGEYQGLPLALVTVARALDDKDEEEWKKAARRLKRSVSPNPDHQEKVTECIKLSYDFLKDREARACFLMCCLFPEDHHISKEVLARDGMGLRLFHNVDTLDEARGDANTFTKNLIDSGLLLKCDEDGFVKMHDVVRDTTKLISSSGDEELFNFMAQAGSALEEWPRHDTHFESYTAVSNLNNQEILKVTGNSIKEVFYFEGLPEGRHYLELLKELRLDNLSQLASIWKGPA
;
A
#
# COMPACT_ATOMS: atom_id res chain seq x y z
N MET A 1 -2.75 -2.18 -43.06
CA MET A 1 -1.43 -1.65 -42.65
C MET A 1 -1.25 -2.04 -41.19
N GLY A 2 -0.33 -2.95 -40.88
CA GLY A 2 -0.05 -3.31 -39.48
C GLY A 2 0.89 -2.28 -38.88
N CYS A 3 0.47 -1.63 -37.79
CA CYS A 3 1.40 -0.84 -36.98
C CYS A 3 2.47 -1.80 -36.44
N LYS A 4 3.73 -1.53 -36.76
CA LYS A 4 4.84 -2.20 -36.08
C LYS A 4 4.88 -1.67 -34.65
N GLU A 5 4.62 -2.53 -33.69
CA GLU A 5 4.85 -2.22 -32.27
C GLU A 5 6.36 -2.09 -32.06
N ASN A 6 6.81 -0.88 -31.75
CA ASN A 6 8.19 -0.61 -31.37
C ASN A 6 8.28 -0.71 -29.84
N TRP A 7 8.85 -1.81 -29.35
CA TRP A 7 9.13 -1.98 -27.93
C TRP A 7 10.41 -1.22 -27.57
N ILE A 8 10.34 -0.38 -26.54
CA ILE A 8 11.51 0.27 -25.94
C ILE A 8 11.86 -0.50 -24.68
N HIS A 9 13.02 -1.14 -24.67
CA HIS A 9 13.54 -1.79 -23.47
C HIS A 9 14.16 -0.75 -22.54
N LEU A 10 13.66 -0.68 -21.31
CA LEU A 10 14.26 0.11 -20.25
C LEU A 10 15.34 -0.75 -19.57
N ASN A 11 16.56 -0.23 -19.53
CA ASN A 11 17.68 -0.85 -18.83
C ASN A 11 17.79 -0.30 -17.40
N ILE A 12 18.55 -0.99 -16.56
CA ILE A 12 19.02 -0.44 -15.28
C ILE A 12 19.85 0.83 -15.51
N LEU A 13 19.89 1.69 -14.50
CA LEU A 13 20.70 2.91 -14.53
C LEU A 13 22.20 2.59 -14.52
N SER A 14 22.99 3.45 -15.16
CA SER A 14 24.43 3.45 -15.00
C SER A 14 24.82 3.80 -13.55
N THR A 15 26.06 3.53 -13.14
CA THR A 15 26.54 3.90 -11.80
C THR A 15 26.45 5.41 -11.57
N GLU A 16 26.78 6.19 -12.59
CA GLU A 16 26.70 7.64 -12.59
C GLU A 16 25.25 8.13 -12.48
N ASP A 17 24.34 7.63 -13.33
CA ASP A 17 22.92 8.03 -13.27
C ASP A 17 22.25 7.59 -11.96
N SER A 18 22.69 6.46 -11.40
CA SER A 18 22.22 5.97 -10.09
C SER A 18 22.60 6.92 -8.98
N TRP A 19 23.86 7.36 -8.99
CA TRP A 19 24.37 8.32 -8.01
C TRP A 19 23.66 9.66 -8.13
N ASP A 20 23.49 10.17 -9.36
CA ASP A 20 22.81 11.43 -9.61
C ASP A 20 21.34 11.39 -9.16
N LEU A 21 20.63 10.29 -9.43
CA LEU A 21 19.27 10.08 -8.93
C LEU A 21 19.22 10.02 -7.40
N PHE A 22 20.18 9.32 -6.79
CA PHE A 22 20.26 9.14 -5.34
C PHE A 22 20.46 10.48 -4.62
N ILE A 23 21.45 11.27 -5.03
CA ILE A 23 21.74 12.59 -4.46
C ILE A 23 20.59 13.56 -4.69
N LYS A 24 19.96 13.53 -5.88
CA LYS A 24 18.80 14.38 -6.14
C LYS A 24 17.61 14.04 -5.24
N THR A 25 17.54 12.80 -4.76
CA THR A 25 16.46 12.31 -3.91
C THR A 25 16.74 12.54 -2.43
N ALA A 26 17.98 12.35 -1.99
CA ALA A 26 18.40 12.71 -0.64
C ALA A 26 18.45 14.24 -0.51
N GLY A 27 17.65 14.80 0.37
CA GLY A 27 17.70 16.20 0.79
C GLY A 27 18.85 16.55 1.75
N THR A 28 19.62 15.55 2.22
CA THR A 28 20.81 15.77 3.06
C THR A 28 21.98 16.32 2.25
N ASP A 29 22.60 17.38 2.77
CA ASP A 29 23.84 17.92 2.22
C ASP A 29 24.99 16.94 2.49
N LEU A 30 25.39 16.16 1.48
CA LEU A 30 26.45 15.14 1.62
C LEU A 30 27.87 15.74 1.59
N ASP A 31 28.04 16.95 2.13
CA ASP A 31 29.26 17.76 2.01
C ASP A 31 30.46 17.21 2.81
N SER A 32 30.26 16.21 3.66
CA SER A 32 31.35 15.53 4.37
C SER A 32 31.85 14.32 3.55
N THR A 33 33.18 14.23 3.35
CA THR A 33 33.80 13.17 2.54
C THR A 33 33.55 11.76 3.09
N GLU A 34 33.36 11.63 4.40
CA GLU A 34 33.07 10.33 5.03
C GLU A 34 31.61 9.91 4.80
N PHE A 35 30.67 10.86 4.85
CA PHE A 35 29.26 10.61 4.60
C PHE A 35 28.99 10.31 3.12
N GLU A 36 29.67 11.00 2.19
CA GLU A 36 29.61 10.69 0.75
C GLU A 36 30.04 9.24 0.47
N ALA A 37 31.12 8.77 1.11
CA ALA A 37 31.62 7.41 0.92
C ALA A 37 30.58 6.35 1.35
N VAL A 38 29.93 6.55 2.50
CA VAL A 38 28.85 5.68 2.97
C VAL A 38 27.63 5.75 2.05
N ALA A 39 27.25 6.94 1.59
CA ALA A 39 26.13 7.11 0.68
C ALA A 39 26.37 6.42 -0.67
N ARG A 40 27.59 6.51 -1.23
CA ARG A 40 27.97 5.78 -2.45
C ARG A 40 27.93 4.27 -2.26
N GLU A 41 28.34 3.78 -1.09
CA GLU A 41 28.23 2.37 -0.74
C GLU A 41 26.77 1.92 -0.78
N VAL A 42 25.86 2.65 -0.11
CA VAL A 42 24.42 2.36 -0.13
C VAL A 42 23.85 2.38 -1.55
N ALA A 43 24.14 3.41 -2.34
CA ALA A 43 23.66 3.51 -3.71
C ALA A 43 24.17 2.36 -4.61
N GLY A 44 25.41 1.92 -4.39
CA GLY A 44 26.04 0.84 -5.16
C GLY A 44 25.39 -0.53 -4.96
N GLU A 45 24.81 -0.80 -3.79
CA GLU A 45 24.15 -2.09 -3.50
C GLU A 45 22.96 -2.37 -4.45
N TYR A 46 22.32 -1.33 -4.97
CA TYR A 46 21.07 -1.43 -5.73
C TYR A 46 21.23 -1.50 -7.24
N GLN A 47 22.47 -1.54 -7.74
CA GLN A 47 22.83 -1.85 -9.14
C GLN A 47 21.94 -1.14 -10.18
N GLY A 48 21.60 0.13 -9.93
CA GLY A 48 20.85 0.96 -10.86
C GLY A 48 19.34 0.73 -10.92
N LEU A 49 18.73 0.13 -9.90
CA LEU A 49 17.27 0.03 -9.77
C LEU A 49 16.66 1.34 -9.24
N PRO A 50 15.90 2.10 -10.05
CA PRO A 50 15.43 3.44 -9.65
C PRO A 50 14.54 3.43 -8.41
N LEU A 51 13.62 2.47 -8.29
CA LEU A 51 12.71 2.37 -7.15
C LEU A 51 13.48 2.13 -5.84
N ALA A 52 14.42 1.18 -5.85
CA ALA A 52 15.27 0.89 -4.70
C ALA A 52 16.07 2.12 -4.25
N LEU A 53 16.72 2.82 -5.20
CA LEU A 53 17.50 4.03 -4.95
C LEU A 53 16.64 5.15 -4.36
N VAL A 54 15.45 5.39 -4.90
CA VAL A 54 14.55 6.42 -4.40
C VAL A 54 14.02 6.07 -3.01
N THR A 55 13.57 4.83 -2.80
CA THR A 55 13.02 4.39 -1.51
C THR A 55 14.06 4.49 -0.40
N VAL A 56 15.30 4.02 -0.63
CA VAL A 56 16.33 4.05 0.40
C VAL A 56 16.85 5.47 0.67
N ALA A 57 17.03 6.30 -0.37
CA ALA A 57 17.49 7.68 -0.21
C ALA A 57 16.51 8.48 0.64
N ARG A 58 15.21 8.33 0.36
CA ARG A 58 14.12 8.93 1.13
C ARG A 58 14.06 8.45 2.57
N ALA A 59 14.18 7.14 2.79
CA ALA A 59 14.15 6.57 4.13
C ALA A 59 15.29 7.04 5.03
N LEU A 60 16.42 7.43 4.43
CA LEU A 60 17.64 7.86 5.12
C LEU A 60 17.81 9.38 5.16
N ASP A 61 16.89 10.15 4.56
CA ASP A 61 17.08 11.59 4.35
C ASP A 61 17.15 12.42 5.64
N ASP A 62 16.46 11.98 6.70
CA ASP A 62 16.48 12.63 8.01
C ASP A 62 17.39 11.90 9.01
N LYS A 63 18.26 10.99 8.54
CA LYS A 63 19.04 10.07 9.36
C LYS A 63 20.51 10.49 9.48
N ASP A 64 21.12 10.16 10.61
CA ASP A 64 22.54 10.47 10.84
C ASP A 64 23.50 9.46 10.18
N GLU A 65 24.79 9.81 10.13
CA GLU A 65 25.83 8.95 9.56
C GLU A 65 25.89 7.54 10.14
N GLU A 66 25.58 7.37 11.43
CA GLU A 66 25.61 6.06 12.07
C GLU A 66 24.46 5.18 11.58
N GLU A 67 23.27 5.77 11.40
CA GLU A 67 22.11 5.13 10.80
C GLU A 67 22.34 4.76 9.32
N TRP A 68 23.01 5.62 8.55
CA TRP A 68 23.44 5.30 7.18
C TRP A 68 24.41 4.12 7.14
N LYS A 69 25.44 4.11 8.00
CA LYS A 69 26.37 2.98 8.13
C LYS A 69 25.64 1.69 8.55
N LYS A 70 24.62 1.79 9.41
CA LYS A 70 23.79 0.66 9.83
C LYS A 70 22.93 0.12 8.68
N ALA A 71 22.32 1.00 7.89
CA ALA A 71 21.58 0.64 6.68
C ALA A 71 22.47 -0.11 5.67
N ALA A 72 23.64 0.43 5.34
CA ALA A 72 24.61 -0.21 4.44
C ALA A 72 24.97 -1.64 4.91
N ARG A 73 25.29 -1.81 6.19
CA ARG A 73 25.59 -3.13 6.78
C ARG A 73 24.41 -4.10 6.73
N ARG A 74 23.18 -3.60 6.92
CA ARG A 74 21.98 -4.43 6.87
C ARG A 74 21.73 -4.92 5.45
N LEU A 75 21.80 -4.04 4.47
CA LEU A 75 21.57 -4.35 3.06
C LEU A 75 22.58 -5.37 2.54
N LYS A 76 23.86 -5.24 2.92
CA LYS A 76 24.90 -6.23 2.60
C LYS A 76 24.67 -7.61 3.20
N ARG A 77 23.89 -7.72 4.28
CA ARG A 77 23.67 -8.99 5.02
C ARG A 77 22.33 -9.63 4.71
N SER A 78 21.29 -8.84 4.44
CA SER A 78 19.92 -9.34 4.28
C SER A 78 19.67 -9.95 2.92
N VAL A 79 20.57 -9.72 1.98
CA VAL A 79 20.46 -10.12 0.60
C VAL A 79 21.35 -11.33 0.34
N SER A 80 20.83 -12.33 -0.38
CA SER A 80 21.55 -13.55 -0.72
C SER A 80 22.84 -13.28 -1.52
N PRO A 81 23.81 -14.22 -1.62
CA PRO A 81 25.06 -13.98 -2.34
C PRO A 81 24.89 -13.62 -3.83
N ASN A 82 23.78 -14.02 -4.45
CA ASN A 82 23.42 -13.71 -5.84
C ASN A 82 21.92 -13.34 -5.89
N PRO A 83 21.58 -12.16 -5.39
CA PRO A 83 20.20 -11.76 -5.25
C PRO A 83 19.62 -11.34 -6.59
N ASP A 84 18.36 -11.67 -6.82
CA ASP A 84 17.64 -11.08 -7.92
C ASP A 84 17.22 -9.64 -7.58
N HIS A 85 16.71 -8.92 -8.58
CA HIS A 85 16.28 -7.53 -8.40
C HIS A 85 15.09 -7.42 -7.43
N GLN A 86 14.24 -8.43 -7.34
CA GLN A 86 13.05 -8.43 -6.49
C GLN A 86 13.44 -8.51 -5.01
N GLU A 87 14.38 -9.39 -4.67
CA GLU A 87 14.92 -9.55 -3.32
C GLU A 87 15.51 -8.22 -2.82
N LYS A 88 16.32 -7.56 -3.66
CA LYS A 88 16.91 -6.25 -3.33
C LYS A 88 15.85 -5.18 -3.07
N VAL A 89 14.88 -5.03 -3.98
CA VAL A 89 13.83 -4.01 -3.85
C VAL A 89 12.97 -4.28 -2.61
N THR A 90 12.65 -5.55 -2.35
CA THR A 90 11.90 -5.97 -1.15
C THR A 90 12.62 -5.54 0.12
N GLU A 91 13.94 -5.77 0.22
CA GLU A 91 14.72 -5.36 1.39
C GLU A 91 14.84 -3.84 1.54
N CYS A 92 14.84 -3.06 0.44
CA CYS A 92 14.76 -1.59 0.51
C CYS A 92 13.46 -1.12 1.15
N ILE A 93 12.35 -1.68 0.68
CA ILE A 93 11.01 -1.28 1.12
C ILE A 93 10.83 -1.65 2.59
N LYS A 94 11.30 -2.84 3.00
CA LYS A 94 11.34 -3.23 4.42
C LYS A 94 12.20 -2.29 5.26
N LEU A 95 13.38 -1.91 4.77
CA LEU A 95 14.24 -0.97 5.49
C LEU A 95 13.54 0.38 5.69
N SER A 96 12.89 0.91 4.64
CA SER A 96 12.11 2.15 4.73
C SER A 96 10.95 2.03 5.71
N TYR A 97 10.21 0.92 5.65
CA TYR A 97 9.15 0.61 6.60
C TYR A 97 9.64 0.56 8.06
N ASP A 98 10.79 -0.07 8.31
CA ASP A 98 11.36 -0.19 9.66
C ASP A 98 11.86 1.15 10.21
N PHE A 99 12.17 2.12 9.34
CA PHE A 99 12.55 3.48 9.74
C PHE A 99 11.36 4.39 10.04
N LEU A 100 10.12 3.97 9.73
CA LEU A 100 8.93 4.67 10.19
C LEU A 100 8.86 4.59 11.72
N LYS A 101 8.99 5.73 12.39
CA LYS A 101 8.96 5.81 13.86
C LYS A 101 7.56 5.59 14.43
N ASP A 102 6.56 6.11 13.72
CA ASP A 102 5.16 6.17 14.12
C ASP A 102 4.43 4.85 13.84
N ARG A 103 3.75 4.29 14.86
CA ARG A 103 3.07 2.99 14.76
C ARG A 103 1.83 3.08 13.87
N GLU A 104 1.10 4.17 13.97
CA GLU A 104 -0.11 4.47 13.23
C GLU A 104 0.21 4.73 11.75
N ALA A 105 1.37 5.33 11.43
CA ALA A 105 1.88 5.45 10.07
C ALA A 105 2.24 4.08 9.48
N ARG A 106 2.87 3.18 10.26
CA ARG A 106 3.12 1.79 9.84
C ARG A 106 1.79 1.06 9.57
N ALA A 107 0.81 1.20 10.46
CA ALA A 107 -0.52 0.62 10.26
C ALA A 107 -1.23 1.18 9.01
N CYS A 108 -1.13 2.50 8.77
CA CYS A 108 -1.66 3.15 7.57
C CYS A 108 -1.02 2.60 6.29
N PHE A 109 0.30 2.39 6.29
CA PHE A 109 1.02 1.76 5.17
C PHE A 109 0.53 0.35 4.91
N LEU A 110 0.45 -0.49 5.95
CA LEU A 110 -0.03 -1.87 5.80
C LEU A 110 -1.48 -1.90 5.26
N MET A 111 -2.35 -1.02 5.74
CA MET A 111 -3.73 -0.90 5.25
C MET A 111 -3.79 -0.53 3.76
N CYS A 112 -2.84 0.25 3.24
CA CYS A 112 -2.83 0.65 1.83
C CYS A 112 -2.68 -0.55 0.86
N CYS A 113 -2.17 -1.70 1.31
CA CYS A 113 -2.09 -2.89 0.45
C CYS A 113 -3.46 -3.47 0.07
N LEU A 114 -4.51 -3.14 0.83
CA LEU A 114 -5.89 -3.58 0.59
C LEU A 114 -6.45 -3.04 -0.74
N PHE A 115 -5.90 -1.94 -1.24
CA PHE A 115 -6.32 -1.34 -2.51
C PHE A 115 -5.67 -2.07 -3.70
N PRO A 116 -6.28 -2.01 -4.91
CA PRO A 116 -5.69 -2.59 -6.12
C PRO A 116 -4.32 -2.00 -6.47
N GLU A 117 -3.57 -2.73 -7.30
CA GLU A 117 -2.34 -2.21 -7.90
C GLU A 117 -2.58 -0.86 -8.56
N ASP A 118 -1.68 0.08 -8.27
CA ASP A 118 -1.67 1.39 -8.89
C ASP A 118 -2.94 2.24 -8.72
N HIS A 119 -3.80 1.88 -7.77
CA HIS A 119 -5.04 2.59 -7.49
C HIS A 119 -4.81 3.97 -6.88
N HIS A 120 -5.67 4.93 -7.23
CA HIS A 120 -5.74 6.24 -6.57
C HIS A 120 -6.49 6.10 -5.25
N ILE A 121 -5.75 6.01 -4.15
CA ILE A 121 -6.30 5.84 -2.80
C ILE A 121 -6.68 7.21 -2.25
N SER A 122 -7.96 7.40 -1.94
CA SER A 122 -8.45 8.63 -1.32
C SER A 122 -7.99 8.74 0.12
N LYS A 123 -7.40 9.89 0.50
CA LYS A 123 -7.05 10.19 1.89
C LYS A 123 -8.27 10.24 2.82
N GLU A 124 -9.45 10.59 2.30
CA GLU A 124 -10.71 10.55 3.05
C GLU A 124 -11.11 9.09 3.37
N VAL A 125 -10.87 8.16 2.45
CA VAL A 125 -11.10 6.73 2.69
C VAL A 125 -10.10 6.22 3.74
N LEU A 126 -8.82 6.57 3.62
CA LEU A 126 -7.81 6.21 4.62
C LEU A 126 -8.16 6.74 6.02
N ALA A 127 -8.69 7.97 6.13
CA ALA A 127 -9.15 8.53 7.41
C ALA A 127 -10.29 7.71 8.02
N ARG A 128 -11.31 7.40 7.21
CA ARG A 128 -12.48 6.61 7.65
C ARG A 128 -12.10 5.18 8.02
N ASP A 129 -11.23 4.55 7.23
CA ASP A 129 -10.82 3.17 7.44
C ASP A 129 -9.86 3.06 8.63
N GLY A 130 -8.89 3.98 8.74
CA GLY A 130 -7.97 4.05 9.88
C GLY A 130 -8.70 4.27 11.21
N MET A 131 -9.70 5.16 11.24
CA MET A 131 -10.55 5.35 12.42
C MET A 131 -11.45 4.12 12.68
N GLY A 132 -12.14 3.61 11.65
CA GLY A 132 -13.09 2.50 11.78
C GLY A 132 -12.46 1.18 12.19
N LEU A 133 -11.24 0.91 11.72
CA LEU A 133 -10.43 -0.24 12.09
C LEU A 133 -9.63 -0.02 13.40
N ARG A 134 -9.76 1.16 14.02
CA ARG A 134 -9.02 1.56 15.23
C ARG A 134 -7.50 1.48 15.07
N LEU A 135 -7.01 1.81 13.87
CA LEU A 135 -5.58 1.91 13.57
C LEU A 135 -4.98 3.20 14.09
N PHE A 136 -5.77 4.29 14.09
CA PHE A 136 -5.35 5.60 14.57
C PHE A 136 -5.74 5.75 16.04
N HIS A 137 -4.76 5.93 16.92
CA HIS A 137 -5.00 6.05 18.36
C HIS A 137 -5.40 7.47 18.75
N ASN A 138 -6.19 7.59 19.82
CA ASN A 138 -6.64 8.88 20.38
C ASN A 138 -7.38 9.78 19.38
N VAL A 139 -8.08 9.18 18.42
CA VAL A 139 -8.92 9.85 17.44
C VAL A 139 -10.38 9.58 17.79
N ASP A 140 -11.10 10.62 18.19
CA ASP A 140 -12.52 10.54 18.58
C ASP A 140 -13.44 11.06 17.47
N THR A 141 -12.90 11.83 16.52
CA THR A 141 -13.65 12.45 15.43
C THR A 141 -13.06 12.16 14.05
N LEU A 142 -13.90 12.23 13.03
CA LEU A 142 -13.45 12.10 11.64
C LEU A 142 -12.51 13.24 11.22
N ASP A 143 -12.65 14.43 11.81
CA ASP A 143 -11.77 15.57 11.51
C ASP A 143 -10.35 15.35 12.04
N GLU A 144 -10.20 14.77 13.23
CA GLU A 144 -8.91 14.31 13.77
C GLU A 144 -8.33 13.21 12.87
N ALA A 145 -9.15 12.21 12.49
CA ALA A 145 -8.71 11.13 11.59
C ALA A 145 -8.20 11.66 10.24
N ARG A 146 -8.79 12.74 9.72
CA ARG A 146 -8.31 13.41 8.49
C ARG A 146 -6.96 14.08 8.70
N GLY A 147 -6.75 14.74 9.84
CA GLY A 147 -5.46 15.32 10.21
C GLY A 147 -4.36 14.26 10.25
N ASP A 148 -4.66 13.14 10.89
CA ASP A 148 -3.77 11.99 11.02
C ASP A 148 -3.48 11.33 9.67
N ALA A 149 -4.52 11.02 8.88
CA ALA A 149 -4.34 10.46 7.54
C ALA A 149 -3.47 11.35 6.64
N ASN A 150 -3.64 12.68 6.72
CA ASN A 150 -2.78 13.60 5.98
C ASN A 150 -1.33 13.56 6.46
N THR A 151 -1.10 13.49 7.76
CA THR A 151 0.24 13.40 8.36
C THR A 151 0.92 12.09 8.00
N PHE A 152 0.24 10.97 8.18
CA PHE A 152 0.76 9.64 7.86
C PHE A 152 1.04 9.50 6.37
N THR A 153 0.11 9.90 5.49
CA THR A 153 0.35 9.84 4.04
C THR A 153 1.52 10.70 3.61
N LYS A 154 1.73 11.87 4.23
CA LYS A 154 2.92 12.69 4.00
C LYS A 154 4.20 11.95 4.40
N ASN A 155 4.25 11.41 5.63
CA ASN A 155 5.41 10.66 6.12
C ASN A 155 5.74 9.44 5.23
N LEU A 156 4.72 8.75 4.73
CA LEU A 156 4.89 7.61 3.83
C LEU A 156 5.41 8.03 2.45
N ILE A 157 5.00 9.19 1.93
CA ILE A 157 5.57 9.75 0.69
C ILE A 157 7.03 10.15 0.90
N ASP A 158 7.31 10.83 2.00
CA ASP A 158 8.65 11.30 2.38
C ASP A 158 9.60 10.12 2.62
N SER A 159 9.08 8.96 3.02
CA SER A 159 9.84 7.70 3.15
C SER A 159 9.92 6.86 1.86
N GLY A 160 9.30 7.31 0.77
CA GLY A 160 9.32 6.60 -0.52
C GLY A 160 8.44 5.34 -0.57
N LEU A 161 7.47 5.23 0.34
CA LEU A 161 6.54 4.11 0.46
C LEU A 161 5.19 4.39 -0.23
N LEU A 162 4.85 5.66 -0.44
CA LEU A 162 3.71 6.10 -1.24
C LEU A 162 4.12 7.13 -2.29
N LEU A 163 3.32 7.24 -3.34
CA LEU A 163 3.46 8.22 -4.41
C LEU A 163 2.38 9.29 -4.27
N LYS A 164 2.77 10.54 -4.53
CA LYS A 164 1.82 11.64 -4.69
C LYS A 164 1.08 11.48 -6.02
N CYS A 165 -0.23 11.71 -6.02
CA CYS A 165 -1.02 11.83 -7.24
C CYS A 165 -1.09 13.29 -7.70
N ASP A 166 -1.36 13.50 -9.00
CA ASP A 166 -1.61 14.84 -9.55
C ASP A 166 -2.87 15.48 -8.94
N GLU A 167 -3.86 14.64 -8.60
CA GLU A 167 -5.07 15.05 -7.91
C GLU A 167 -4.82 15.16 -6.40
N ASP A 168 -5.06 16.36 -5.86
CA ASP A 168 -4.97 16.59 -4.42
C ASP A 168 -5.98 15.72 -3.66
N GLY A 169 -5.56 15.20 -2.50
CA GLY A 169 -6.39 14.30 -1.69
C GLY A 169 -6.25 12.83 -2.05
N PHE A 170 -5.41 12.47 -3.01
CA PHE A 170 -5.11 11.08 -3.37
C PHE A 170 -3.62 10.74 -3.22
N VAL A 171 -3.36 9.45 -2.97
CA VAL A 171 -2.03 8.84 -2.97
C VAL A 171 -2.09 7.52 -3.74
N LYS A 172 -0.93 7.02 -4.15
CA LYS A 172 -0.82 5.76 -4.89
C LYS A 172 0.26 4.88 -4.28
N MET A 173 0.02 3.58 -4.23
CA MET A 173 1.02 2.58 -3.86
C MET A 173 1.47 1.83 -5.11
N HIS A 174 2.78 1.81 -5.36
CA HIS A 174 3.39 1.08 -6.46
C HIS A 174 3.19 -0.43 -6.27
N ASP A 175 2.97 -1.19 -7.34
CA ASP A 175 2.73 -2.65 -7.32
C ASP A 175 3.77 -3.44 -6.50
N VAL A 176 5.08 -3.23 -6.72
CA VAL A 176 6.17 -3.89 -5.97
C VAL A 176 6.17 -3.50 -4.48
N VAL A 177 5.83 -2.24 -4.17
CA VAL A 177 5.67 -1.79 -2.78
C VAL A 177 4.49 -2.49 -2.13
N ARG A 178 3.37 -2.59 -2.84
CA ARG A 178 2.18 -3.30 -2.38
C ARG A 178 2.47 -4.78 -2.12
N ASP A 179 3.18 -5.46 -3.01
CA ASP A 179 3.52 -6.87 -2.83
C ASP A 179 4.44 -7.09 -1.64
N THR A 180 5.43 -6.21 -1.46
CA THR A 180 6.28 -6.23 -0.26
C THR A 180 5.45 -5.98 1.00
N THR A 181 4.49 -5.06 0.94
CA THR A 181 3.58 -4.75 2.07
C THR A 181 2.75 -5.95 2.46
N LYS A 182 2.24 -6.73 1.49
CA LYS A 182 1.53 -7.99 1.76
C LYS A 182 2.43 -8.99 2.49
N LEU A 183 3.70 -9.12 2.07
CA LEU A 183 4.65 -10.02 2.73
C LEU A 183 4.92 -9.61 4.18
N ILE A 184 5.11 -8.32 4.44
CA ILE A 184 5.28 -7.77 5.80
C ILE A 184 4.02 -8.06 6.62
N SER A 185 2.86 -7.74 6.08
CA SER A 185 1.54 -7.92 6.69
C SER A 185 1.21 -9.39 7.02
N SER A 186 1.68 -10.34 6.21
CA SER A 186 1.49 -11.78 6.46
C SER A 186 2.54 -12.39 7.40
N SER A 187 3.63 -11.67 7.71
CA SER A 187 4.72 -12.19 8.55
C SER A 187 4.42 -12.18 10.06
N GLY A 188 3.29 -11.61 10.47
CA GLY A 188 2.72 -11.80 11.80
C GLY A 188 3.47 -11.10 12.94
N ASP A 189 4.00 -9.89 12.70
CA ASP A 189 4.54 -9.05 13.76
C ASP A 189 3.44 -8.77 14.81
N GLU A 190 3.56 -9.39 15.99
CA GLU A 190 2.48 -9.52 16.99
C GLU A 190 1.98 -8.17 17.54
N GLU A 191 2.72 -7.07 17.34
CA GLU A 191 2.33 -5.72 17.77
C GLU A 191 1.54 -4.92 16.72
N LEU A 192 1.42 -5.46 15.49
CA LEU A 192 0.89 -4.76 14.33
C LEU A 192 -0.30 -5.49 13.68
N PHE A 193 -1.02 -4.76 12.84
CA PHE A 193 -2.25 -5.20 12.20
C PHE A 193 -1.94 -6.06 10.97
N ASN A 194 -2.57 -7.25 10.87
CA ASN A 194 -2.40 -8.14 9.74
C ASN A 194 -3.51 -7.91 8.70
N PHE A 195 -3.14 -7.68 7.46
CA PHE A 195 -4.04 -7.44 6.33
C PHE A 195 -3.86 -8.49 5.24
N MET A 196 -4.99 -8.91 4.67
CA MET A 196 -5.02 -9.78 3.50
C MET A 196 -5.57 -9.01 2.30
N ALA A 197 -4.74 -8.79 1.29
CA ALA A 197 -5.13 -8.13 0.05
C ALA A 197 -5.24 -9.12 -1.11
N GLN A 198 -6.46 -9.38 -1.56
CA GLN A 198 -6.82 -10.19 -2.73
C GLN A 198 -7.24 -9.34 -3.93
N ALA A 199 -7.23 -8.01 -3.82
CA ALA A 199 -7.56 -7.10 -4.91
C ALA A 199 -6.72 -7.38 -6.17
N GLY A 200 -7.39 -7.55 -7.32
CA GLY A 200 -6.75 -7.88 -8.60
C GLY A 200 -6.36 -9.36 -8.78
N SER A 201 -6.58 -10.22 -7.78
CA SER A 201 -6.41 -11.66 -7.94
C SER A 201 -7.65 -12.25 -8.64
N ALA A 202 -7.44 -13.12 -9.63
CA ALA A 202 -8.50 -13.86 -10.31
C ALA A 202 -9.06 -15.00 -9.43
N LEU A 203 -9.24 -14.75 -8.13
CA LEU A 203 -9.85 -15.68 -7.21
C LEU A 203 -11.36 -15.66 -7.42
N GLU A 204 -11.87 -16.68 -8.12
CA GLU A 204 -13.32 -16.93 -8.28
C GLU A 204 -13.95 -17.43 -6.96
N GLU A 205 -13.13 -17.93 -6.01
CA GLU A 205 -13.58 -18.51 -4.75
C GLU A 205 -12.77 -17.97 -3.56
N TRP A 206 -13.44 -17.80 -2.41
CA TRP A 206 -12.79 -17.46 -1.14
C TRP A 206 -11.79 -18.57 -0.72
N PRO A 207 -10.68 -18.22 -0.05
CA PRO A 207 -9.75 -19.21 0.48
C PRO A 207 -10.47 -20.24 1.36
N ARG A 208 -10.08 -21.52 1.24
CA ARG A 208 -10.73 -22.62 1.96
C ARG A 208 -10.54 -22.51 3.47
N HIS A 209 -11.36 -23.28 4.20
CA HIS A 209 -11.49 -23.32 5.67
C HIS A 209 -10.20 -23.56 6.48
N ASP A 210 -9.07 -23.88 5.84
CA ASP A 210 -7.74 -24.01 6.43
C ASP A 210 -7.01 -22.66 6.59
N THR A 211 -7.58 -21.57 6.07
CA THR A 211 -7.05 -20.21 6.29
C THR A 211 -7.47 -19.71 7.67
N HIS A 212 -6.51 -19.48 8.56
CA HIS A 212 -6.75 -18.92 9.89
C HIS A 212 -7.11 -17.42 9.80
N PHE A 213 -8.37 -17.11 9.51
CA PHE A 213 -8.85 -15.72 9.38
C PHE A 213 -8.79 -14.91 10.68
N GLU A 214 -8.76 -15.58 11.84
CA GLU A 214 -8.72 -14.95 13.17
C GLU A 214 -7.48 -14.09 13.40
N SER A 215 -6.41 -14.29 12.64
CA SER A 215 -5.18 -13.49 12.74
C SER A 215 -5.21 -12.20 11.93
N TYR A 216 -6.22 -11.97 11.06
CA TYR A 216 -6.29 -10.79 10.19
C TYR A 216 -7.19 -9.67 10.74
N THR A 217 -6.66 -8.45 10.71
CA THR A 217 -7.38 -7.20 11.00
C THR A 217 -8.38 -6.84 9.91
N ALA A 218 -8.03 -7.01 8.62
CA ALA A 218 -8.99 -6.85 7.52
C ALA A 218 -8.58 -7.66 6.27
N VAL A 219 -9.59 -8.01 5.48
CA VAL A 219 -9.44 -8.70 4.19
C VAL A 219 -10.12 -7.85 3.11
N SER A 220 -9.43 -7.63 1.99
CA SER A 220 -9.98 -6.91 0.83
C SER A 220 -9.93 -7.78 -0.41
N ASN A 221 -11.08 -7.96 -1.06
CA ASN A 221 -11.20 -8.53 -2.40
C ASN A 221 -11.82 -7.47 -3.33
N LEU A 222 -11.08 -6.37 -3.52
CA LEU A 222 -11.44 -5.32 -4.46
C LEU A 222 -11.07 -5.77 -5.89
N ASN A 223 -11.90 -6.58 -6.52
CA ASN A 223 -12.08 -6.45 -7.97
C ASN A 223 -13.03 -5.27 -8.17
N ASN A 224 -12.79 -4.43 -9.18
CA ASN A 224 -13.50 -3.16 -9.38
C ASN A 224 -14.98 -3.24 -8.92
N GLN A 225 -15.28 -2.53 -7.82
CA GLN A 225 -16.57 -2.38 -7.14
C GLN A 225 -16.98 -3.50 -6.15
N GLU A 226 -16.72 -3.23 -4.86
CA GLU A 226 -17.63 -3.29 -3.69
C GLU A 226 -16.87 -3.72 -2.42
N ILE A 227 -16.81 -2.84 -1.41
CA ILE A 227 -16.27 -3.18 -0.07
C ILE A 227 -17.44 -3.53 0.85
N LEU A 228 -17.43 -4.76 1.36
CA LEU A 228 -18.31 -5.18 2.46
C LEU A 228 -17.60 -4.87 3.78
N LYS A 229 -18.05 -3.84 4.51
CA LYS A 229 -17.50 -3.48 5.83
C LYS A 229 -18.22 -4.26 6.93
N VAL A 230 -17.47 -5.12 7.63
CA VAL A 230 -17.92 -5.77 8.86
C VAL A 230 -17.12 -5.21 10.02
N THR A 231 -17.79 -4.68 11.04
CA THR A 231 -17.16 -4.42 12.34
C THR A 231 -17.99 -5.04 13.46
N GLY A 232 -17.36 -5.94 14.21
CA GLY A 232 -17.52 -5.99 15.67
C GLY A 232 -18.76 -6.60 16.31
N ASN A 233 -19.66 -7.33 15.63
CA ASN A 233 -20.66 -8.20 16.27
C ASN A 233 -21.08 -9.35 15.32
N SER A 234 -21.58 -10.46 15.88
CA SER A 234 -21.92 -11.66 15.09
C SER A 234 -22.92 -11.30 13.98
N ILE A 235 -22.73 -11.89 12.79
CA ILE A 235 -23.56 -11.74 11.58
C ILE A 235 -25.07 -11.66 11.87
N LYS A 236 -25.57 -12.33 12.91
CA LYS A 236 -26.99 -12.35 13.27
C LYS A 236 -27.55 -11.03 13.80
N GLU A 237 -26.75 -10.17 14.41
CA GLU A 237 -27.25 -8.90 14.96
C GLU A 237 -27.40 -7.80 13.89
N VAL A 238 -26.59 -7.86 12.83
CA VAL A 238 -26.65 -6.92 11.70
C VAL A 238 -28.00 -7.03 10.96
N PHE A 239 -28.56 -8.23 10.87
CA PHE A 239 -29.84 -8.47 10.18
C PHE A 239 -31.08 -8.10 10.99
N TYR A 240 -30.97 -7.76 12.28
CA TYR A 240 -32.14 -7.49 13.12
C TYR A 240 -32.51 -5.98 13.22
N PHE A 241 -31.61 -5.08 12.82
CA PHE A 241 -31.84 -3.63 12.96
C PHE A 241 -32.39 -2.93 11.72
N GLU A 242 -32.24 -3.53 10.54
CA GLU A 242 -32.97 -3.09 9.35
C GLU A 242 -34.08 -4.10 9.08
N GLY A 243 -35.34 -3.64 9.09
CA GLY A 243 -36.54 -4.46 8.90
C GLY A 243 -36.62 -5.14 7.52
N LEU A 244 -35.76 -6.12 7.29
CA LEU A 244 -35.69 -6.97 6.12
C LEU A 244 -36.20 -8.37 6.51
N PRO A 245 -37.36 -8.81 6.00
CA PRO A 245 -37.90 -10.12 6.35
C PRO A 245 -37.07 -11.24 5.71
N GLU A 246 -36.95 -12.35 6.45
CA GLU A 246 -36.24 -13.57 6.07
C GLU A 246 -36.65 -14.10 4.69
N GLY A 247 -35.68 -14.34 3.81
CA GLY A 247 -35.95 -15.03 2.53
C GLY A 247 -34.70 -15.25 1.70
N ARG A 248 -34.27 -16.51 1.63
CA ARG A 248 -33.00 -17.00 1.07
C ARG A 248 -32.92 -16.84 -0.46
N HIS A 249 -31.70 -16.67 -0.99
CA HIS A 249 -31.26 -16.67 -2.41
C HIS A 249 -30.99 -15.30 -3.07
N TYR A 250 -30.25 -14.41 -2.40
CA TYR A 250 -29.85 -13.11 -2.95
C TYR A 250 -28.62 -13.11 -3.88
N LEU A 251 -27.99 -14.25 -4.18
CA LEU A 251 -26.64 -14.25 -4.75
C LEU A 251 -26.39 -15.33 -5.80
N GLU A 252 -27.20 -15.44 -6.86
CA GLU A 252 -26.83 -16.41 -7.91
C GLU A 252 -26.63 -15.88 -9.33
N LEU A 253 -27.11 -14.71 -9.77
CA LEU A 253 -27.09 -14.45 -11.23
C LEU A 253 -26.94 -13.01 -11.74
N LEU A 254 -26.41 -12.03 -10.99
CA LEU A 254 -26.22 -10.68 -11.56
C LEU A 254 -24.76 -10.41 -11.96
N LYS A 255 -24.52 -10.51 -13.27
CA LYS A 255 -23.22 -10.39 -13.95
C LYS A 255 -22.79 -8.94 -14.26
N GLU A 256 -23.64 -7.94 -14.08
CA GLU A 256 -23.32 -6.51 -13.98
C GLU A 256 -24.63 -5.70 -13.81
N LEU A 257 -24.62 -4.58 -13.06
CA LEU A 257 -25.49 -3.44 -13.37
C LEU A 257 -24.97 -2.13 -12.77
N ARG A 258 -24.76 -1.15 -13.65
CA ARG A 258 -24.48 0.26 -13.31
C ARG A 258 -25.51 1.12 -14.02
N LEU A 259 -26.08 2.14 -13.37
CA LEU A 259 -26.91 3.13 -14.06
C LEU A 259 -26.73 4.54 -13.48
N ASP A 260 -26.11 5.41 -14.27
CA ASP A 260 -26.05 6.85 -14.09
C ASP A 260 -27.13 7.54 -14.96
N ASN A 261 -27.77 8.60 -14.45
CA ASN A 261 -28.73 9.52 -15.12
C ASN A 261 -30.08 8.95 -15.62
N LEU A 262 -31.01 8.61 -14.73
CA LEU A 262 -32.34 8.11 -15.13
C LEU A 262 -33.52 8.92 -14.59
N SER A 263 -33.85 10.03 -15.27
CA SER A 263 -35.17 10.68 -15.17
C SER A 263 -36.28 9.92 -15.93
N GLN A 264 -35.95 8.87 -16.68
CA GLN A 264 -36.90 8.12 -17.52
C GLN A 264 -37.33 6.74 -16.98
N LEU A 265 -36.78 6.26 -15.86
CA LEU A 265 -37.24 5.00 -15.24
C LEU A 265 -38.53 5.12 -14.43
N ALA A 266 -39.04 6.35 -14.20
CA ALA A 266 -40.28 6.58 -13.46
C ALA A 266 -41.55 6.09 -14.18
N SER A 267 -41.51 5.79 -15.48
CA SER A 267 -42.70 5.39 -16.25
C SER A 267 -42.83 3.88 -16.52
N ILE A 268 -41.86 3.06 -16.12
CA ILE A 268 -41.78 1.65 -16.56
C ILE A 268 -42.07 0.66 -15.43
N TRP A 269 -41.99 1.06 -14.15
CA TRP A 269 -42.36 0.17 -13.05
C TRP A 269 -43.88 0.05 -12.90
N LYS A 270 -44.46 -1.03 -13.45
CA LYS A 270 -45.69 -1.63 -12.92
C LYS A 270 -45.33 -3.03 -12.44
N GLY A 271 -45.35 -3.20 -11.12
CA GLY A 271 -44.89 -4.41 -10.46
C GLY A 271 -45.64 -5.66 -10.94
N PRO A 272 -45.06 -6.85 -10.81
CA PRO A 272 -45.76 -8.09 -11.08
C PRO A 272 -46.75 -8.41 -9.94
N ALA A 273 -47.91 -8.96 -10.31
CA ALA A 273 -48.91 -9.53 -9.39
C ALA A 273 -48.43 -10.81 -8.72
#